data_AF-A0A511QQL9-F1
#
_entry.id   AF-A0A511QQL9-F1
#
_cell.length_a   1.000
_cell.length_b   1.000
_cell.length_c   1.000
_cell.angle_alpha   90.00
_cell.angle_beta   90.00
_cell.angle_gamma   90.00
#
_symmetry.space_group_name_H-M   'P 1'
#
loop_
_entity.id
_entity.type
_entity.pdbx_description
1 polymer ?
#
loop_
_entity_poly.entity_id
_entity_poly.type
_entity_poly.pdbx_seq_one_letter_code
_entity_poly.pdbx_strand_id
1 'polypeptide(L)'
;MTKVLTLLKTNALTSIQDNGRFGYAHLGITQGGVADEYSFHWANKLLENPFASSVIETSLGGLEAEFAQDSWFAVTGALDNVYLDDVILPNWSRVWAKRGQRLSVRMPRTGLRNYIALPNGIKAPLHHGSRSTVTKDRLGGLHSDGQALKAGDAVCCIAPSLKQCKPTSVAPQFIPDFAPTSIIPLRLLPDSQHALFDQNATQTLFETLYSVDSQSNKMGYQLAGNPISVPKKHLISEPIALGAVQVPPSGLPIIMLCERQTIGGYHKLGTIARLDLATLAQAKPGTKVQFIPSDVNTCLSEYKNWLKFFQKEAP
;
A
#
# COMPACT_ATOMS: atom_id res chain seq x y z
N MET A 1 12.32 -5.51 25.93
CA MET A 1 11.56 -5.47 24.65
C MET A 1 10.24 -6.17 24.90
N THR A 2 9.13 -5.60 24.45
CA THR A 2 7.82 -6.08 24.91
C THR A 2 7.02 -6.66 23.76
N LYS A 3 6.79 -7.96 23.84
CA LYS A 3 5.88 -8.69 22.95
C LYS A 3 4.49 -8.10 23.11
N VAL A 4 3.88 -7.67 22.00
CA VAL A 4 2.54 -7.07 22.00
C VAL A 4 1.52 -8.07 21.45
N LEU A 5 1.83 -8.74 20.33
CA LEU A 5 0.93 -9.70 19.71
C LEU A 5 1.59 -11.09 19.60
N THR A 6 0.76 -12.12 19.73
CA THR A 6 1.06 -13.46 19.21
C THR A 6 0.13 -13.70 18.03
N LEU A 7 0.66 -14.00 16.85
CA LEU A 7 -0.19 -14.32 15.71
C LEU A 7 -0.77 -15.72 15.87
N LEU A 8 -2.09 -15.84 15.80
CA LEU A 8 -2.83 -17.10 15.89
C LEU A 8 -3.12 -17.68 14.50
N LYS A 9 -3.51 -16.82 13.55
CA LYS A 9 -3.76 -17.16 12.16
C LYS A 9 -3.28 -16.04 11.24
N THR A 10 -2.87 -16.40 10.04
CA THR A 10 -2.35 -15.47 9.04
C THR A 10 -2.45 -16.09 7.65
N ASN A 11 -2.12 -15.32 6.61
CA ASN A 11 -2.09 -15.77 5.24
C ASN A 11 -0.79 -15.35 4.54
N ALA A 12 -0.58 -15.84 3.31
CA ALA A 12 0.63 -15.56 2.53
C ALA A 12 0.81 -14.08 2.13
N LEU A 13 -0.20 -13.23 2.36
CA LEU A 13 -0.22 -11.80 2.06
C LEU A 13 -0.20 -10.94 3.34
N THR A 14 0.09 -11.53 4.50
CA THR A 14 0.33 -10.80 5.74
C THR A 14 1.84 -10.61 5.95
N SER A 15 2.31 -9.38 6.05
CA SER A 15 3.74 -9.08 6.16
C SER A 15 4.03 -7.80 6.94
N ILE A 16 5.28 -7.63 7.39
CA ILE A 16 5.74 -6.36 7.95
C ILE A 16 6.09 -5.42 6.81
N GLN A 17 5.55 -4.20 6.84
CA GLN A 17 5.79 -3.17 5.84
C GLN A 17 6.08 -1.81 6.51
N ASP A 18 6.87 -0.99 5.85
CA ASP A 18 7.08 0.44 6.15
C ASP A 18 7.05 1.24 4.83
N ASN A 19 7.66 2.43 4.79
CA ASN A 19 7.74 3.22 3.54
C ASN A 19 8.58 2.58 2.43
N GLY A 20 9.34 1.52 2.73
CA GLY A 20 10.22 0.84 1.79
C GLY A 20 11.68 1.28 1.87
N ARG A 21 12.51 0.67 1.02
CA ARG A 21 13.96 0.80 0.96
C ARG A 21 14.36 1.79 -0.14
N PHE A 22 14.75 2.99 0.25
CA PHE A 22 15.13 4.06 -0.68
C PHE A 22 16.64 4.07 -0.93
N GLY A 23 17.06 4.49 -2.13
CA GLY A 23 18.47 4.66 -2.49
C GLY A 23 19.14 3.45 -3.13
N TYR A 24 18.49 2.28 -3.19
CA TYR A 24 19.12 1.03 -3.64
C TYR A 24 18.62 0.49 -5.00
N ALA A 25 17.69 1.18 -5.66
CA ALA A 25 17.13 0.72 -6.93
C ALA A 25 18.19 0.58 -8.04
N HIS A 26 19.26 1.40 -8.00
CA HIS A 26 20.39 1.32 -8.92
C HIS A 26 21.23 0.04 -8.77
N LEU A 27 21.10 -0.67 -7.64
CA LEU A 27 21.71 -1.99 -7.41
C LEU A 27 20.75 -3.15 -7.73
N GLY A 28 19.58 -2.87 -8.31
CA GLY A 28 18.56 -3.88 -8.58
C GLY A 28 17.73 -4.31 -7.36
N ILE A 29 17.89 -3.64 -6.21
CA ILE A 29 17.15 -3.97 -4.98
C ILE A 29 15.74 -3.37 -5.06
N THR A 30 14.72 -4.22 -4.94
CA THR A 30 13.32 -3.78 -4.93
C THR A 30 13.03 -2.90 -3.71
N GLN A 31 12.39 -1.74 -3.96
CA GLN A 31 12.03 -0.78 -2.92
C GLN A 31 11.11 -1.40 -1.86
N GLY A 32 10.05 -2.12 -2.27
CA GLY A 32 9.04 -2.66 -1.36
C GLY A 32 8.26 -1.55 -0.67
N GLY A 33 7.71 -1.85 0.51
CA GLY A 33 6.88 -0.92 1.25
C GLY A 33 5.39 -1.21 1.09
N VAL A 34 4.60 -0.43 1.82
CA VAL A 34 3.14 -0.47 1.74
C VAL A 34 2.63 -0.10 0.35
N ALA A 35 1.54 -0.74 -0.08
CA ALA A 35 0.91 -0.42 -1.36
C ALA A 35 -0.03 0.80 -1.24
N ASP A 36 -0.70 0.96 -0.10
CA ASP A 36 -1.56 2.10 0.22
C ASP A 36 -0.92 2.93 1.34
N GLU A 37 -0.15 3.94 0.92
CA GLU A 37 0.54 4.88 1.81
C GLU A 37 -0.45 5.68 2.66
N TYR A 38 -1.64 6.01 2.13
CA TYR A 38 -2.61 6.86 2.82
C TYR A 38 -3.14 6.19 4.09
N SER A 39 -3.60 4.95 3.99
CA SER A 39 -4.08 4.18 5.13
C SER A 39 -2.94 3.85 6.11
N PHE A 40 -1.78 3.47 5.59
CA PHE A 40 -0.57 3.23 6.39
C PHE A 40 -0.21 4.42 7.29
N HIS A 41 -0.16 5.63 6.72
CA HIS A 41 0.20 6.82 7.47
C HIS A 41 -0.86 7.22 8.49
N TRP A 42 -2.15 6.98 8.21
CA TRP A 42 -3.19 7.16 9.22
C TRP A 42 -3.07 6.19 10.39
N ALA A 43 -2.76 4.90 10.14
CA ALA A 43 -2.58 3.92 11.22
C ALA A 43 -1.48 4.36 12.19
N ASN A 44 -0.35 4.81 11.65
CA ASN A 44 0.75 5.35 12.45
C ASN A 44 0.39 6.68 13.12
N LYS A 45 -0.27 7.60 12.42
CA LYS A 45 -0.66 8.91 12.96
C LYS A 45 -1.61 8.79 14.15
N LEU A 46 -2.56 7.85 14.11
CA LEU A 46 -3.49 7.56 15.22
C LEU A 46 -2.74 7.17 16.51
N LEU A 47 -1.58 6.53 16.38
CA LEU A 47 -0.71 6.15 17.49
C LEU A 47 0.41 7.16 17.77
N GLU A 48 0.43 8.29 17.05
CA GLU A 48 1.50 9.31 17.13
C GLU A 48 2.89 8.74 16.84
N ASN A 49 2.94 7.67 16.03
CA ASN A 49 4.17 7.02 15.64
C ASN A 49 4.99 7.92 14.70
N PRO A 50 6.34 7.79 14.70
CA PRO A 50 7.18 8.38 13.66
C PRO A 50 6.71 8.00 12.25
N PHE A 51 6.91 8.91 11.29
CA PHE A 51 6.42 8.78 9.91
C PHE A 51 6.79 7.44 9.25
N ALA A 52 8.02 6.96 9.47
CA ALA A 52 8.56 5.73 8.88
C ALA A 52 8.34 4.45 9.72
N SER A 53 7.39 4.48 10.65
CA SER A 53 7.12 3.35 11.54
C SER A 53 6.49 2.18 10.79
N SER A 54 7.03 0.98 10.98
CA SER A 54 6.52 -0.25 10.38
C SER A 54 5.19 -0.69 10.98
N VAL A 55 4.37 -1.33 10.14
CA VAL A 55 3.06 -1.91 10.46
C VAL A 55 2.98 -3.36 9.96
N ILE A 56 1.93 -4.08 10.35
CA ILE A 56 1.50 -5.28 9.62
C ILE A 56 0.58 -4.83 8.50
N GLU A 57 0.91 -5.18 7.26
CA GLU A 57 0.01 -5.14 6.12
C GLU A 57 -0.61 -6.53 5.96
N THR A 58 -1.94 -6.63 5.88
CA THR A 58 -2.63 -7.86 5.49
C THR A 58 -3.61 -7.61 4.35
N SER A 59 -3.59 -8.47 3.33
CA SER A 59 -4.56 -8.45 2.23
C SER A 59 -5.58 -9.57 2.40
N LEU A 60 -6.83 -9.35 1.99
CA LEU A 60 -7.93 -10.32 2.06
C LEU A 60 -8.32 -10.78 3.49
N GLY A 61 -7.85 -10.10 4.53
CA GLY A 61 -8.14 -10.46 5.92
C GLY A 61 -7.36 -11.69 6.39
N GLY A 62 -8.02 -12.63 7.07
CA GLY A 62 -7.44 -13.91 7.51
C GLY A 62 -6.38 -13.81 8.60
N LEU A 63 -6.30 -12.68 9.31
CA LEU A 63 -5.37 -12.47 10.42
C LEU A 63 -6.11 -12.57 11.75
N GLU A 64 -5.60 -13.39 12.66
CA GLU A 64 -6.01 -13.42 14.07
C GLU A 64 -4.76 -13.27 14.94
N ALA A 65 -4.81 -12.41 15.95
CA ALA A 65 -3.71 -12.17 16.86
C ALA A 65 -4.20 -11.95 18.30
N GLU A 66 -3.48 -12.49 19.28
CA GLU A 66 -3.77 -12.29 20.70
C GLU A 66 -2.84 -11.25 21.30
N PHE A 67 -3.38 -10.31 22.06
CA PHE A 67 -2.60 -9.32 22.79
C PHE A 67 -1.89 -9.97 24.00
N ALA A 68 -0.57 -10.00 23.96
CA ALA A 68 0.28 -10.53 25.04
C ALA A 68 0.38 -9.58 26.25
N GLN A 69 -0.06 -8.32 26.09
CA GLN A 69 -0.12 -7.29 27.12
C GLN A 69 -1.18 -6.25 26.73
N ASP A 70 -1.54 -5.40 27.69
CA ASP A 70 -2.35 -4.22 27.40
C ASP A 70 -1.61 -3.29 26.43
N SER A 71 -2.28 -2.84 25.38
CA SER A 71 -1.68 -1.97 24.37
C SER A 71 -2.71 -1.15 23.60
N TRP A 72 -2.32 0.06 23.22
CA TRP A 72 -2.96 0.75 22.12
C TRP A 72 -2.59 0.07 20.79
N PHE A 73 -3.51 0.13 19.83
CA PHE A 73 -3.27 -0.23 18.43
C PHE A 73 -4.20 0.60 17.53
N ALA A 74 -3.94 0.59 16.23
CA ALA A 74 -4.82 1.19 15.25
C ALA A 74 -4.89 0.32 13.99
N VAL A 75 -6.07 0.25 13.39
CA VAL A 75 -6.28 -0.45 12.12
C VAL A 75 -6.96 0.49 11.11
N THR A 76 -6.38 0.61 9.93
CA THR A 76 -6.92 1.40 8.79
C THR A 76 -6.98 0.54 7.52
N GLY A 77 -7.33 1.16 6.40
CA GLY A 77 -7.52 0.48 5.12
C GLY A 77 -8.95 0.00 4.95
N ALA A 78 -9.11 -1.21 4.42
CA ALA A 78 -10.40 -1.86 4.18
C ALA A 78 -11.35 -1.78 5.39
N LEU A 79 -12.65 -1.69 5.15
CA LEU A 79 -13.65 -1.36 6.17
C LEU A 79 -14.49 -2.58 6.61
N ASP A 80 -15.16 -2.42 7.76
CA ASP A 80 -16.18 -3.31 8.31
C ASP A 80 -15.76 -4.78 8.52
N ASN A 81 -14.47 -5.00 8.81
CA ASN A 81 -13.90 -6.33 8.88
C ASN A 81 -12.95 -6.57 10.07
N VAL A 82 -12.85 -5.63 11.01
CA VAL A 82 -11.94 -5.75 12.16
C VAL A 82 -12.75 -5.92 13.44
N TYR A 83 -12.35 -6.89 14.23
CA TYR A 83 -13.00 -7.27 15.48
C TYR A 83 -11.98 -7.33 16.60
N LEU A 84 -12.37 -6.90 17.80
CA LEU A 84 -11.68 -7.22 19.03
C LEU A 84 -12.58 -8.17 19.82
N ASP A 85 -12.09 -9.38 20.02
CA ASP A 85 -12.89 -10.56 20.36
C ASP A 85 -14.03 -10.71 19.33
N ASP A 86 -15.28 -10.58 19.75
CA ASP A 86 -16.45 -10.66 18.88
C ASP A 86 -17.11 -9.29 18.59
N VAL A 87 -16.50 -8.20 19.07
CA VAL A 87 -17.02 -6.85 18.90
C VAL A 87 -16.38 -6.19 17.67
N ILE A 88 -17.22 -5.76 16.73
CA ILE A 88 -16.75 -4.99 15.57
C ILE A 88 -16.16 -3.65 16.05
N LEU A 89 -14.96 -3.34 15.58
CA LEU A 89 -14.30 -2.09 15.91
C LEU A 89 -14.71 -0.98 14.92
N PRO A 90 -14.75 0.28 15.38
CA PRO A 90 -14.69 1.40 14.46
C PRO A 90 -13.28 1.41 13.84
N ASN A 91 -13.14 0.90 12.60
CA ASN A 91 -11.89 1.05 11.84
C ASN A 91 -11.47 2.53 11.81
N TRP A 92 -10.20 2.80 11.52
CA TRP A 92 -9.65 4.16 11.50
C TRP A 92 -9.70 4.85 12.87
N SER A 93 -9.47 4.08 13.93
CA SER A 93 -9.42 4.57 15.31
C SER A 93 -8.25 3.99 16.10
N ARG A 94 -7.77 4.76 17.09
CA ARG A 94 -6.88 4.28 18.15
C ARG A 94 -7.71 3.56 19.21
N VAL A 95 -7.45 2.28 19.39
CA VAL A 95 -8.22 1.38 20.26
C VAL A 95 -7.32 0.78 21.34
N TRP A 96 -7.84 0.66 22.56
CA TRP A 96 -7.16 0.00 23.67
C TRP A 96 -7.58 -1.46 23.72
N ALA A 97 -6.60 -2.36 23.67
CA ALA A 97 -6.80 -3.78 23.92
C ALA A 97 -6.18 -4.17 25.26
N LYS A 98 -6.89 -4.99 26.01
CA LYS A 98 -6.37 -5.67 27.19
C LYS A 98 -5.62 -6.94 26.80
N ARG A 99 -4.67 -7.35 27.63
CA ARG A 99 -4.02 -8.65 27.54
C ARG A 99 -5.06 -9.77 27.43
N GLY A 100 -4.82 -10.71 26.51
CA GLY A 100 -5.66 -11.87 26.24
C GLY A 100 -6.79 -11.61 25.24
N GLN A 101 -7.09 -10.36 24.90
CA GLN A 101 -8.07 -10.07 23.85
C GLN A 101 -7.51 -10.43 22.46
N ARG A 102 -8.42 -10.71 21.53
CA ARG A 102 -8.08 -11.21 20.19
C ARG A 102 -8.47 -10.22 19.11
N LEU A 103 -7.49 -9.71 18.39
CA LEU A 103 -7.72 -8.96 17.15
C LEU A 103 -8.01 -9.94 16.01
N SER A 104 -9.12 -9.78 15.32
CA SER A 104 -9.46 -10.54 14.12
C SER A 104 -9.72 -9.61 12.94
N VAL A 105 -8.96 -9.76 11.85
CA VAL A 105 -9.20 -9.08 10.57
C VAL A 105 -9.77 -10.11 9.60
N ARG A 106 -11.07 -10.01 9.33
CA ARG A 106 -11.81 -10.91 8.45
C ARG A 106 -11.74 -10.42 6.99
N MET A 107 -12.25 -11.23 6.06
CA MET A 107 -12.30 -10.86 4.66
C MET A 107 -13.14 -9.58 4.47
N PRO A 108 -12.58 -8.50 3.91
CA PRO A 108 -13.29 -7.23 3.77
C PRO A 108 -14.33 -7.27 2.66
N ARG A 109 -15.47 -6.60 2.88
CA ARG A 109 -16.44 -6.31 1.81
C ARG A 109 -15.94 -5.17 0.92
N THR A 110 -15.51 -4.06 1.53
CA THR A 110 -15.01 -2.85 0.87
C THR A 110 -13.50 -2.70 1.10
N GLY A 111 -12.74 -2.40 0.04
CA GLY A 111 -11.27 -2.41 0.07
C GLY A 111 -10.65 -3.82 0.15
N LEU A 112 -9.32 -3.88 0.14
CA LEU A 112 -8.54 -5.11 0.01
C LEU A 112 -7.50 -5.30 1.13
N ARG A 113 -6.88 -4.21 1.59
CA ARG A 113 -5.71 -4.22 2.49
C ARG A 113 -6.02 -3.52 3.80
N ASN A 114 -5.59 -4.11 4.91
CA ASN A 114 -5.61 -3.50 6.23
C ASN A 114 -4.18 -3.27 6.74
N TYR A 115 -3.99 -2.17 7.48
CA TYR A 115 -2.72 -1.80 8.09
C TYR A 115 -2.89 -1.73 9.60
N ILE A 116 -2.09 -2.50 10.33
CA ILE A 116 -2.18 -2.60 11.80
C ILE A 116 -0.92 -2.00 12.38
N ALA A 117 -1.06 -0.84 13.01
CA ALA A 117 0.01 -0.16 13.70
C ALA A 117 0.03 -0.56 15.18
N LEU A 118 1.24 -0.65 15.71
CA LEU A 118 1.53 -0.76 17.14
C LEU A 118 2.33 0.47 17.59
N PRO A 119 2.36 0.80 18.90
CA PRO A 119 3.06 1.98 19.38
C PRO A 119 4.53 1.98 18.98
N ASN A 120 5.01 3.13 18.48
CA ASN A 120 6.35 3.35 17.95
C ASN A 120 6.76 2.42 16.78
N GLY A 121 5.80 1.75 16.14
CA GLY A 121 6.05 0.82 15.04
C GLY A 121 6.50 -0.57 15.48
N ILE A 122 6.52 -1.48 14.51
CA ILE A 122 6.82 -2.90 14.74
C ILE A 122 8.32 -3.15 14.66
N LYS A 123 8.86 -3.78 15.70
CA LYS A 123 10.26 -4.18 15.70
C LYS A 123 10.48 -5.36 14.75
N ALA A 124 11.26 -5.11 13.71
CA ALA A 124 11.87 -6.11 12.84
C ALA A 124 13.29 -5.67 12.45
N PRO A 125 14.15 -6.59 12.00
CA PRO A 125 15.47 -6.26 11.48
C PRO A 125 15.38 -5.24 10.32
N LEU A 126 16.36 -4.33 10.28
CA LEU A 126 16.52 -3.41 9.16
C LEU A 126 17.36 -4.09 8.08
N HIS A 127 16.87 -4.04 6.84
CA HIS A 127 17.62 -4.46 5.67
C HIS A 127 17.64 -3.29 4.69
N HIS A 128 18.83 -2.75 4.38
CA HIS A 128 18.98 -1.57 3.54
C HIS A 128 18.11 -0.38 3.99
N GLY A 129 18.06 -0.14 5.31
CA GLY A 129 17.34 0.99 5.90
C GLY A 129 15.82 0.81 6.04
N SER A 130 15.24 -0.34 5.70
CA SER A 130 13.81 -0.59 5.92
C SER A 130 13.51 -2.02 6.41
N ARG A 131 12.34 -2.16 7.03
CA ARG A 131 11.77 -3.39 7.61
C ARG A 131 10.76 -4.06 6.70
N SER A 132 10.51 -3.46 5.53
CA SER A 132 9.55 -4.00 4.57
C SER A 132 9.89 -5.42 4.18
N THR A 133 8.87 -6.16 3.76
CA THR A 133 8.97 -7.54 3.30
C THR A 133 8.76 -7.55 1.79
N VAL A 134 9.67 -8.16 1.03
CA VAL A 134 9.48 -8.42 -0.41
C VAL A 134 9.73 -9.90 -0.68
N THR A 135 8.65 -10.65 -0.88
CA THR A 135 8.67 -12.12 -0.92
C THR A 135 9.45 -12.68 -2.09
N LYS A 136 9.26 -12.12 -3.29
CA LYS A 136 9.95 -12.57 -4.51
C LYS A 136 11.49 -12.49 -4.39
N ASP A 137 11.99 -11.56 -3.58
CA ASP A 137 13.42 -11.30 -3.41
C ASP A 137 13.95 -11.84 -2.06
N ARG A 138 13.09 -12.50 -1.26
CA ARG A 138 13.42 -12.97 0.10
C ARG A 138 14.04 -11.87 0.97
N LEU A 139 13.49 -10.66 0.86
CA LEU A 139 14.07 -9.44 1.42
C LEU A 139 13.28 -8.90 2.62
N GLY A 140 13.93 -8.82 3.78
CA GLY A 140 13.40 -8.15 4.98
C GLY A 140 12.34 -8.96 5.73
N GLY A 141 11.39 -8.28 6.36
CA GLY A 141 10.36 -8.91 7.21
C GLY A 141 10.85 -9.31 8.61
N LEU A 142 9.98 -9.99 9.35
CA LEU A 142 10.21 -10.31 10.78
C LEU A 142 11.44 -11.20 10.98
N HIS A 143 11.61 -12.18 10.09
CA HIS A 143 12.64 -13.22 10.17
C HIS A 143 13.84 -12.96 9.24
N SER A 144 13.88 -11.81 8.56
CA SER A 144 14.90 -11.45 7.55
C SER A 144 15.00 -12.42 6.36
N ASP A 145 13.97 -13.22 6.11
CA ASP A 145 13.88 -14.18 4.99
C ASP A 145 12.92 -13.71 3.89
N GLY A 146 12.36 -12.50 4.03
CA GLY A 146 11.36 -11.92 3.15
C GLY A 146 10.03 -12.68 3.11
N GLN A 147 9.78 -13.61 4.02
CA GLN A 147 8.56 -14.38 4.01
C GLN A 147 7.41 -13.65 4.72
N ALA A 148 6.20 -14.07 4.40
CA ALA A 148 5.01 -13.68 5.14
C ALA A 148 5.12 -14.08 6.62
N LEU A 149 4.37 -13.36 7.47
CA LEU A 149 4.22 -13.72 8.87
C LEU A 149 3.55 -15.10 8.99
N LYS A 150 3.82 -15.79 10.11
CA LYS A 150 3.34 -17.15 10.37
C LYS A 150 2.59 -17.20 11.70
N ALA A 151 1.70 -18.18 11.82
CA ALA A 151 1.09 -18.49 13.10
C ALA A 151 2.19 -18.86 14.12
N GLY A 152 2.06 -18.37 15.34
CA GLY A 152 3.08 -18.48 16.39
C GLY A 152 4.06 -17.31 16.45
N ASP A 153 4.15 -16.46 15.42
CA ASP A 153 5.06 -15.32 15.42
C ASP A 153 4.75 -14.35 16.57
N ALA A 154 5.81 -13.90 17.25
CA ALA A 154 5.75 -12.89 18.29
C ALA A 154 6.08 -11.51 17.73
N VAL A 155 5.09 -10.62 17.69
CA VAL A 155 5.27 -9.26 17.18
C VAL A 155 5.52 -8.31 18.34
N CYS A 156 6.66 -7.63 18.29
CA CYS A 156 7.08 -6.65 19.29
C CYS A 156 6.94 -5.23 18.76
N CYS A 157 6.66 -4.27 19.65
CA CYS A 157 6.83 -2.85 19.34
C CYS A 157 8.30 -2.43 19.50
N ILE A 158 8.71 -1.34 18.84
CA ILE A 158 10.05 -0.75 18.99
C ILE A 158 10.22 -0.19 20.42
N ALA A 159 9.19 0.52 20.90
CA ALA A 159 9.13 1.05 22.26
C ALA A 159 7.69 0.93 22.80
N PRO A 160 7.53 0.69 24.12
CA PRO A 160 6.22 0.52 24.72
C PRO A 160 5.35 1.77 24.56
N SER A 161 4.04 1.59 24.69
CA SER A 161 3.06 2.65 24.54
C SER A 161 3.27 3.80 25.51
N LEU A 162 3.01 5.03 25.05
CA LEU A 162 2.73 6.15 25.94
C LEU A 162 1.44 5.82 26.73
N LYS A 163 1.52 5.75 28.06
CA LYS A 163 0.40 5.33 28.93
C LYS A 163 -0.79 6.32 28.92
N GLN A 164 -0.65 7.51 28.35
CA GLN A 164 -1.60 8.62 28.50
C GLN A 164 -2.26 9.07 27.18
N CYS A 165 -2.44 8.17 26.22
CA CYS A 165 -3.19 8.46 25.01
C CYS A 165 -4.70 8.29 25.24
N LYS A 166 -5.52 9.14 24.59
CA LYS A 166 -7.00 9.01 24.60
C LYS A 166 -7.48 8.27 23.35
N PRO A 167 -8.64 7.57 23.37
CA PRO A 167 -9.28 7.12 22.14
C PRO A 167 -9.41 8.29 21.15
N THR A 168 -9.09 8.04 19.88
CA THR A 168 -9.23 9.03 18.82
C THR A 168 -9.55 8.32 17.52
N SER A 169 -10.31 8.98 16.66
CA SER A 169 -10.76 8.44 15.38
C SER A 169 -10.47 9.44 14.29
N VAL A 170 -10.20 8.93 13.09
CA VAL A 170 -10.08 9.77 11.90
C VAL A 170 -11.44 10.37 11.61
N ALA A 171 -11.47 11.67 11.31
CA ALA A 171 -12.72 12.33 10.94
C ALA A 171 -13.25 11.76 9.61
N PRO A 172 -14.57 11.55 9.45
CA PRO A 172 -15.14 10.82 8.31
C PRO A 172 -14.68 11.28 6.93
N GLN A 173 -14.47 12.58 6.73
CA GLN A 173 -14.00 13.15 5.47
C GLN A 173 -12.59 12.71 5.04
N PHE A 174 -11.80 12.17 5.97
CA PHE A 174 -10.47 11.64 5.70
C PHE A 174 -10.46 10.11 5.57
N ILE A 175 -11.59 9.44 5.75
CA ILE A 175 -11.71 7.99 5.50
C ILE A 175 -12.14 7.81 4.04
N PRO A 176 -11.31 7.20 3.17
CA PRO A 176 -11.65 7.03 1.77
C PRO A 176 -12.81 6.04 1.61
N ASP A 177 -13.64 6.27 0.61
CA ASP A 177 -14.66 5.31 0.20
C ASP A 177 -14.04 4.25 -0.73
N PHE A 178 -14.08 3.00 -0.28
CA PHE A 178 -13.60 1.83 -1.03
C PHE A 178 -14.74 0.98 -1.60
N ALA A 179 -15.93 1.57 -1.81
CA ALA A 179 -17.09 0.88 -2.35
C ALA A 179 -16.78 0.20 -3.70
N PRO A 180 -17.14 -1.10 -3.88
CA PRO A 180 -16.87 -1.84 -5.12
C PRO A 180 -17.52 -1.25 -6.38
N THR A 181 -18.60 -0.49 -6.21
CA THR A 181 -19.35 0.16 -7.29
C THR A 181 -18.70 1.44 -7.79
N SER A 182 -17.71 1.97 -7.07
CA SER A 182 -17.04 3.22 -7.42
C SER A 182 -16.03 2.98 -8.55
N ILE A 183 -16.10 3.82 -9.59
CA ILE A 183 -15.03 3.93 -10.58
C ILE A 183 -13.90 4.71 -9.92
N ILE A 184 -12.70 4.14 -9.90
CA ILE A 184 -11.52 4.83 -9.35
C ILE A 184 -10.93 5.73 -10.45
N PRO A 185 -10.98 7.06 -10.30
CA PRO A 185 -10.26 7.96 -11.18
C PRO A 185 -8.76 7.86 -10.90
N LEU A 186 -7.95 7.75 -11.95
CA LEU A 186 -6.51 7.66 -11.88
C LEU A 186 -5.90 8.81 -12.67
N ARG A 187 -5.40 9.83 -11.96
CA ARG A 187 -4.74 10.96 -12.61
C ARG A 187 -3.42 10.53 -13.22
N LEU A 188 -3.33 10.69 -14.52
CA LEU A 188 -2.16 10.36 -15.31
C LEU A 188 -1.34 11.62 -15.59
N LEU A 189 -0.09 11.59 -15.15
CA LEU A 189 0.93 12.57 -15.47
C LEU A 189 1.67 12.11 -16.74
N PRO A 190 1.74 12.91 -17.81
CA PRO A 190 2.51 12.55 -19.00
C PRO A 190 3.99 12.28 -18.66
N ASP A 191 4.55 11.20 -19.21
CA ASP A 191 5.97 10.89 -19.13
C ASP A 191 6.71 11.45 -20.36
N SER A 192 8.04 11.49 -20.31
CA SER A 192 8.96 11.79 -21.42
C SER A 192 8.66 11.01 -22.71
N GLN A 193 8.09 9.81 -22.59
CA GLN A 193 7.71 8.94 -23.71
C GLN A 193 6.29 9.17 -24.23
N HIS A 194 5.50 10.05 -23.60
CA HIS A 194 4.10 10.28 -23.97
C HIS A 194 3.95 10.61 -25.47
N ALA A 195 4.83 11.44 -26.01
CA ALA A 195 4.83 11.83 -27.43
C ALA A 195 5.18 10.70 -28.41
N LEU A 196 5.64 9.53 -27.94
CA LEU A 196 5.87 8.35 -28.78
C LEU A 196 4.57 7.58 -29.07
N PHE A 197 3.54 7.77 -28.23
CA PHE A 197 2.23 7.18 -28.43
C PHE A 197 1.44 8.04 -29.41
N ASP A 198 0.70 7.39 -30.32
CA ASP A 198 -0.18 8.11 -31.22
C ASP A 198 -1.38 8.70 -30.46
N GLN A 199 -2.04 9.68 -31.08
CA GLN A 199 -3.19 10.35 -30.47
C GLN A 199 -4.33 9.38 -30.16
N ASN A 200 -4.51 8.34 -30.98
CA ASN A 200 -5.55 7.34 -30.80
C ASN A 200 -5.31 6.49 -29.53
N ALA A 201 -4.06 6.16 -29.21
CA ALA A 201 -3.70 5.44 -27.99
C ALA A 201 -4.04 6.26 -26.75
N THR A 202 -3.68 7.54 -26.73
CA THR A 202 -3.98 8.45 -25.63
C THR A 202 -5.49 8.66 -25.47
N GLN A 203 -6.22 8.84 -26.58
CA GLN A 203 -7.68 8.95 -26.55
C GLN A 203 -8.33 7.66 -26.02
N THR A 204 -7.95 6.51 -26.55
CA THR A 204 -8.46 5.19 -26.11
C THR A 204 -8.23 5.00 -24.62
N LEU A 205 -7.06 5.37 -24.10
CA LEU A 205 -6.74 5.23 -22.68
C LEU A 205 -7.70 6.03 -21.78
N PHE A 206 -8.01 7.28 -22.14
CA PHE A 206 -8.86 8.15 -21.32
C PHE A 206 -10.36 7.85 -21.46
N GLU A 207 -10.79 7.35 -22.62
CA GLU A 207 -12.19 7.00 -22.88
C GLU A 207 -12.55 5.60 -22.40
N THR A 208 -11.57 4.71 -22.25
CA THR A 208 -11.81 3.32 -21.84
C THR A 208 -12.01 3.20 -20.33
N LEU A 209 -13.09 2.52 -19.95
CA LEU A 209 -13.28 2.03 -18.60
C LEU A 209 -12.58 0.68 -18.44
N TYR A 210 -11.46 0.67 -17.72
CA TYR A 210 -10.67 -0.54 -17.47
C TYR A 210 -11.15 -1.30 -16.23
N SER A 211 -10.82 -2.58 -16.16
CA SER A 211 -11.04 -3.46 -15.01
C SER A 211 -9.70 -3.92 -14.46
N VAL A 212 -9.51 -3.90 -13.13
CA VAL A 212 -8.36 -4.54 -12.49
C VAL A 212 -8.41 -6.05 -12.74
N ASP A 213 -7.33 -6.62 -13.25
CA ASP A 213 -7.21 -8.05 -13.53
C ASP A 213 -6.87 -8.87 -12.28
N SER A 214 -7.26 -10.16 -12.30
CA SER A 214 -6.95 -11.15 -11.27
C SER A 214 -5.46 -11.36 -10.98
N GLN A 215 -4.59 -11.11 -11.96
CA GLN A 215 -3.13 -11.23 -11.84
C GLN A 215 -2.46 -10.00 -11.18
N SER A 216 -3.24 -9.01 -10.78
CA SER A 216 -2.74 -7.78 -10.15
C SER A 216 -2.18 -8.06 -8.75
N ASN A 217 -0.98 -7.53 -8.47
CA ASN A 217 -0.31 -7.68 -7.18
C ASN A 217 0.56 -6.44 -6.87
N LYS A 218 1.43 -6.51 -5.84
CA LYS A 218 2.28 -5.38 -5.43
C LYS A 218 3.41 -5.05 -6.42
N MET A 219 3.67 -5.88 -7.44
CA MET A 219 4.57 -5.51 -8.53
C MET A 219 3.89 -4.55 -9.50
N GLY A 220 2.64 -4.84 -9.85
CA GLY A 220 1.85 -4.00 -10.73
C GLY A 220 0.43 -4.48 -10.89
N TYR A 221 -0.45 -3.54 -11.20
CA TYR A 221 -1.85 -3.78 -11.49
C TYR A 221 -2.05 -3.88 -12.99
N GLN A 222 -2.45 -5.06 -13.43
CA GLN A 222 -2.77 -5.34 -14.83
C GLN A 222 -4.21 -4.92 -15.08
N LEU A 223 -4.46 -4.24 -16.19
CA LEU A 223 -5.78 -3.73 -16.54
C LEU A 223 -6.33 -4.48 -17.77
N ALA A 224 -7.57 -4.97 -17.64
CA ALA A 224 -8.35 -5.53 -18.73
C ALA A 224 -9.27 -4.44 -19.31
N GLY A 225 -9.36 -4.35 -20.63
CA GLY A 225 -10.15 -3.35 -21.35
C GLY A 225 -9.72 -3.27 -22.81
N ASN A 226 -9.88 -2.10 -23.43
CA ASN A 226 -9.43 -1.87 -24.79
C ASN A 226 -7.90 -1.71 -24.82
N PRO A 227 -7.18 -2.47 -25.66
CA PRO A 227 -5.75 -2.27 -25.85
C PRO A 227 -5.50 -0.96 -26.58
N ILE A 228 -4.37 -0.31 -26.26
CA ILE A 228 -3.92 0.91 -26.93
C ILE A 228 -2.74 0.62 -27.88
N SER A 229 -2.54 1.46 -28.89
CA SER A 229 -1.41 1.33 -29.81
C SER A 229 -0.08 1.44 -29.08
N VAL A 230 0.86 0.54 -29.38
CA VAL A 230 2.21 0.53 -28.80
C VAL A 230 3.20 1.20 -29.75
N PRO A 231 4.11 2.07 -29.27
CA PRO A 231 5.14 2.65 -30.12
C PRO A 231 6.03 1.58 -30.77
N LYS A 232 6.33 1.76 -32.06
CA LYS A 232 7.19 0.84 -32.84
C LYS A 232 8.69 1.03 -32.56
N LYS A 233 9.06 2.15 -31.93
CA LYS A 233 10.46 2.48 -31.64
C LYS A 233 11.03 1.43 -30.69
N HIS A 234 12.24 0.95 -30.95
CA HIS A 234 12.91 0.06 -30.02
C HIS A 234 13.26 0.82 -28.73
N LEU A 235 12.92 0.24 -27.57
CA LEU A 235 13.21 0.80 -26.26
C LEU A 235 14.33 0.02 -25.59
N ILE A 236 15.41 0.72 -25.22
CA ILE A 236 16.43 0.17 -24.34
C ILE A 236 15.85 0.13 -22.92
N SER A 237 16.11 -0.95 -22.19
CA SER A 237 15.60 -1.08 -20.81
C SER A 237 16.07 0.08 -19.94
N GLU A 238 15.14 0.66 -19.19
CA GLU A 238 15.38 1.86 -18.40
C GLU A 238 14.66 1.79 -17.04
N PRO A 239 14.97 2.70 -16.09
CA PRO A 239 14.34 2.70 -14.78
C PRO A 239 12.82 2.84 -14.79
N ILE A 240 12.16 2.17 -13.85
CA ILE A 240 10.69 2.21 -13.70
C ILE A 240 10.33 3.02 -12.45
N ALA A 241 9.60 4.12 -12.65
CA ALA A 241 9.04 4.92 -11.56
C ALA A 241 7.84 4.21 -10.88
N LEU A 242 7.59 4.54 -9.61
CA LEU A 242 6.36 4.11 -8.94
C LEU A 242 5.16 4.78 -9.64
N GLY A 243 4.14 4.00 -9.97
CA GLY A 243 2.96 4.46 -10.70
C GLY A 243 3.14 4.54 -12.21
N ALA A 244 4.30 4.20 -12.76
CA ALA A 244 4.51 4.18 -14.20
C ALA A 244 3.47 3.27 -14.88
N VAL A 245 2.90 3.75 -15.98
CA VAL A 245 1.91 3.01 -16.77
C VAL A 245 2.61 2.40 -17.96
N GLN A 246 3.07 1.15 -17.78
CA GLN A 246 3.72 0.38 -18.84
C GLN A 246 2.70 -0.18 -19.82
N VAL A 247 3.07 -0.18 -21.10
CA VAL A 247 2.25 -0.72 -22.18
C VAL A 247 3.06 -1.83 -22.89
N PRO A 248 2.83 -3.10 -22.55
CA PRO A 248 3.45 -4.25 -23.21
C PRO A 248 2.90 -4.43 -24.64
N PRO A 249 3.44 -5.37 -25.44
CA PRO A 249 2.98 -5.61 -26.82
C PRO A 249 1.48 -5.95 -26.96
N SER A 250 0.82 -6.41 -25.90
CA SER A 250 -0.63 -6.64 -25.90
C SER A 250 -1.47 -5.35 -25.94
N GLY A 251 -0.85 -4.19 -25.66
CA GLY A 251 -1.55 -2.90 -25.57
C GLY A 251 -2.33 -2.68 -24.27
N LEU A 252 -2.36 -3.66 -23.37
CA LEU A 252 -3.09 -3.58 -22.10
C LEU A 252 -2.22 -2.91 -21.01
N PRO A 253 -2.65 -1.77 -20.43
CA PRO A 253 -1.83 -1.04 -19.46
C PRO A 253 -1.53 -1.83 -18.18
N ILE A 254 -0.32 -1.65 -17.65
CA ILE A 254 0.12 -2.16 -16.34
C ILE A 254 0.61 -0.99 -15.48
N ILE A 255 -0.01 -0.77 -14.32
CA ILE A 255 0.38 0.28 -13.38
C ILE A 255 1.36 -0.29 -12.36
N MET A 256 2.60 0.22 -12.35
CA MET A 256 3.69 -0.34 -11.55
C MET A 256 3.62 0.11 -10.08
N LEU A 257 3.76 -0.82 -9.13
CA LEU A 257 3.58 -0.58 -7.70
C LEU A 257 4.89 -0.70 -6.89
N CYS A 258 4.79 -0.83 -5.56
CA CYS A 258 5.91 -0.77 -4.63
C CYS A 258 6.94 -1.90 -4.79
N GLU A 259 6.54 -3.05 -5.36
CA GLU A 259 7.43 -4.20 -5.62
C GLU A 259 7.80 -4.37 -7.11
N ARG A 260 7.58 -3.33 -7.93
CA ARG A 260 7.97 -3.30 -9.35
C ARG A 260 9.44 -3.66 -9.56
N GLN A 261 9.75 -4.13 -10.76
CA GLN A 261 11.14 -4.27 -11.21
C GLN A 261 11.82 -2.90 -11.26
N THR A 262 13.14 -2.85 -11.06
CA THR A 262 13.89 -1.58 -11.07
C THR A 262 14.06 -1.04 -12.48
N ILE A 263 14.24 -1.92 -13.47
CA ILE A 263 14.38 -1.61 -14.90
C ILE A 263 13.40 -2.45 -15.72
N GLY A 264 13.01 -1.95 -16.89
CA GLY A 264 12.24 -2.74 -17.86
C GLY A 264 12.18 -2.09 -19.24
N GLY A 265 11.75 -2.89 -20.22
CA GLY A 265 11.77 -2.54 -21.65
C GLY A 265 10.41 -2.20 -22.26
N TYR A 266 9.38 -1.97 -21.45
CA TYR A 266 8.08 -1.53 -21.95
C TYR A 266 7.95 0.00 -21.93
N HIS A 267 7.36 0.54 -23.00
CA HIS A 267 7.05 1.96 -23.12
C HIS A 267 6.12 2.39 -22.02
N LYS A 268 6.31 3.61 -21.54
CA LYS A 268 5.50 4.23 -20.49
C LYS A 268 4.74 5.41 -21.07
N LEU A 269 3.41 5.38 -20.98
CA LEU A 269 2.60 6.49 -21.49
C LEU A 269 2.58 7.67 -20.51
N GLY A 270 2.65 7.35 -19.21
CA GLY A 270 2.60 8.32 -18.13
C GLY A 270 2.87 7.65 -16.78
N THR A 271 2.69 8.41 -15.71
CA THR A 271 2.79 7.95 -14.33
C THR A 271 1.55 8.38 -13.56
N ILE A 272 0.96 7.45 -12.79
CA ILE A 272 -0.19 7.75 -11.93
C ILE A 272 0.25 8.64 -10.76
N ALA A 273 -0.57 9.64 -10.45
CA ALA A 273 -0.38 10.49 -9.28
C ALA A 273 -0.25 9.66 -8.01
N ARG A 274 0.72 9.99 -7.16
CA ARG A 274 1.10 9.12 -6.03
C ARG A 274 -0.04 8.86 -5.04
N LEU A 275 -0.87 9.86 -4.78
CA LEU A 275 -2.02 9.70 -3.87
C LEU A 275 -3.11 8.79 -4.45
N ASP A 276 -3.23 8.70 -5.77
CA ASP A 276 -4.24 7.87 -6.44
C ASP A 276 -3.85 6.38 -6.41
N LEU A 277 -2.54 6.09 -6.30
CA LEU A 277 -2.05 4.72 -6.10
C LEU A 277 -2.54 4.10 -4.79
N ALA A 278 -2.75 4.91 -3.75
CA ALA A 278 -3.26 4.44 -2.47
C ALA A 278 -4.69 3.88 -2.61
N THR A 279 -5.54 4.59 -3.35
CA THR A 279 -6.89 4.13 -3.68
C THR A 279 -6.85 2.90 -4.59
N LEU A 280 -6.00 2.89 -5.61
CA LEU A 280 -5.81 1.74 -6.50
C LEU A 280 -5.38 0.49 -5.72
N ALA A 281 -4.51 0.64 -4.73
CA ALA A 281 -4.06 -0.44 -3.86
C ALA A 281 -5.17 -0.99 -2.93
N GLN A 282 -6.39 -0.45 -2.97
CA GLN A 282 -7.56 -1.06 -2.32
C GLN A 282 -8.49 -1.78 -3.31
N ALA A 283 -8.23 -1.65 -4.62
CA ALA A 283 -9.03 -2.25 -5.67
C ALA A 283 -8.82 -3.78 -5.76
N LYS A 284 -9.93 -4.50 -5.94
CA LYS A 284 -9.99 -5.95 -6.14
C LYS A 284 -10.05 -6.26 -7.64
N PRO A 285 -9.80 -7.51 -8.06
CA PRO A 285 -10.12 -7.94 -9.42
C PRO A 285 -11.58 -7.59 -9.77
N GLY A 286 -11.80 -7.03 -10.96
CA GLY A 286 -13.09 -6.55 -11.42
C GLY A 286 -13.40 -5.08 -11.08
N THR A 287 -12.70 -4.46 -10.13
CA THR A 287 -12.87 -3.02 -9.84
C THR A 287 -12.61 -2.18 -11.08
N LYS A 288 -13.46 -1.19 -11.32
CA LYS A 288 -13.37 -0.30 -12.49
C LYS A 288 -12.47 0.88 -12.21
N VAL A 289 -11.62 1.20 -13.17
CA VAL A 289 -10.70 2.34 -13.11
C VAL A 289 -10.77 3.12 -14.42
N GLN A 290 -10.59 4.43 -14.33
CA GLN A 290 -10.55 5.30 -15.50
C GLN A 290 -9.40 6.29 -15.36
N PHE A 291 -8.61 6.43 -16.43
CA PHE A 291 -7.54 7.42 -16.46
C PHE A 291 -8.12 8.80 -16.70
N ILE A 292 -7.58 9.81 -16.02
CA ILE A 292 -7.91 11.21 -16.26
C ILE A 292 -6.61 12.01 -16.46
N PRO A 293 -6.54 12.95 -17.41
CA PRO A 293 -5.35 13.77 -17.61
C PRO A 293 -5.10 14.67 -16.39
N SER A 294 -3.84 14.83 -16.01
CA SER A 294 -3.43 15.77 -14.95
C SER A 294 -2.01 16.27 -15.19
N ASP A 295 -1.58 17.23 -14.39
CA ASP A 295 -0.26 17.87 -14.48
C ASP A 295 0.57 17.68 -13.21
N VAL A 296 1.89 17.73 -13.39
CA VAL A 296 2.86 17.45 -12.33
C VAL A 296 2.76 18.48 -11.21
N ASN A 297 2.48 19.76 -11.51
CA ASN A 297 2.48 20.83 -10.51
C ASN A 297 1.32 20.67 -9.52
N THR A 298 0.13 20.35 -10.02
CA THR A 298 -1.06 20.08 -9.21
C THR A 298 -0.83 18.88 -8.30
N CYS A 299 -0.47 17.73 -8.88
CA CYS A 299 -0.30 16.49 -8.13
C CYS A 299 0.86 16.57 -7.12
N LEU A 300 1.95 17.26 -7.47
CA LEU A 300 3.07 17.47 -6.55
C LEU A 300 2.69 18.38 -5.37
N SER A 301 1.91 19.44 -5.62
CA SER A 301 1.46 20.36 -4.57
C SER A 301 0.57 19.65 -3.56
N GLU A 302 -0.37 18.83 -4.02
CA GLU A 302 -1.20 17.98 -3.17
C GLU A 302 -0.37 16.98 -2.37
N TYR A 303 0.59 16.30 -3.02
CA TYR A 303 1.46 15.34 -2.34
C TYR A 303 2.33 16.00 -1.26
N LYS A 304 2.86 17.21 -1.52
CA LYS A 304 3.59 17.99 -0.52
C LYS A 304 2.70 18.38 0.67
N ASN A 305 1.45 18.77 0.43
CA ASN A 305 0.50 19.10 1.49
C ASN A 305 0.15 17.86 2.33
N TRP A 306 -0.03 16.72 1.68
CA TRP A 306 -0.21 15.43 2.35
C TRP A 306 1.00 15.07 3.22
N LEU A 307 2.23 15.22 2.70
CA LEU A 307 3.46 15.00 3.46
C LEU A 307 3.52 15.90 4.70
N LYS A 308 3.30 17.22 4.54
CA LYS A 308 3.27 18.17 5.65
C LYS A 308 2.26 17.80 6.73
N PHE A 309 1.13 17.22 6.35
CA PHE A 309 0.11 16.78 7.30
C PHE A 309 0.56 15.56 8.13
N PHE A 310 1.23 14.59 7.52
CA PHE A 310 1.65 13.35 8.19
C PHE A 310 3.02 13.42 8.84
N GLN A 311 3.92 14.24 8.30
CA GLN A 311 5.28 14.40 8.75
C GLN A 311 5.35 15.64 9.65
N LYS A 312 5.26 15.42 10.99
CA LYS A 312 5.35 16.53 11.96
C LYS A 312 6.70 17.28 11.93
N GLU A 313 7.74 16.68 11.35
CA GLU A 313 9.03 17.31 11.07
C GLU A 313 9.55 16.76 9.73
N ALA A 314 9.42 17.54 8.66
CA ALA A 314 10.18 17.26 7.44
C ALA A 314 11.66 17.54 7.75
N PRO A 315 12.62 16.69 7.33
CA PRO A 315 14.02 17.07 7.33
C PRO A 315 14.25 18.31 6.45
#